data_AF-A0A1V6ECY5-F1
#
_entry.id   AF-A0A1V6ECY5-F1
#
_cell.length_a   1.000
_cell.length_b   1.000
_cell.length_c   1.000
_cell.angle_alpha   90.00
_cell.angle_beta   90.00
_cell.angle_gamma   90.00
#
_symmetry.space_group_name_H-M   'P 1'
#
loop_
_entity.id
_entity.type
_entity.pdbx_description
1 polymer ?
#
loop_
_entity_poly.entity_id
_entity_poly.type
_entity_poly.pdbx_seq_one_letter_code
_entity_poly.pdbx_strand_id
1 'polypeptide(L)'
;MDRWYDRADALAASGADGAWVLAWFRSNQGTTSAEAYKYAFWNPVPDRDALLTKLAKRIAGSEEAALHLRRAWQHVSEAIPWSPELPPYFLGPYYLGPIHPMFADPDGEIPDCFQAKSEFAGHFLTEARGDAEVFGRCYRNMEHALMEAVKALDAASIHIPHRCRAVFEAEDLPTRWFYHTARTHANFYESCMLRNTLVPISKNDSKTPRETAEAQKQLERWRAVLEDERENTQAAISIVGKDSRLDVHTTRDGAALEQAAYLMHNKLALLDHELKVFLPSLAEKLVLEK
;
A
#
# COMPACT_ATOMS: atom_id res chain seq x y z
N MET A 1 -9.98 8.06 9.62
CA MET A 1 -9.93 9.07 10.72
C MET A 1 -10.67 8.60 11.95
N ASP A 2 -11.83 7.95 11.79
CA ASP A 2 -12.68 7.43 12.86
C ASP A 2 -11.89 6.56 13.86
N ARG A 3 -11.22 5.50 13.39
CA ARG A 3 -10.41 4.63 14.25
C ARG A 3 -9.25 5.36 14.94
N TRP A 4 -8.72 6.41 14.32
CA TRP A 4 -7.66 7.22 14.91
C TRP A 4 -8.18 8.09 16.06
N TYR A 5 -9.39 8.63 15.92
CA TYR A 5 -10.08 9.32 17.02
C TYR A 5 -10.46 8.34 18.13
N ASP A 6 -11.02 7.17 17.80
CA ASP A 6 -11.39 6.17 18.82
C ASP A 6 -10.17 5.74 19.67
N ARG A 7 -8.97 5.69 19.07
CA ARG A 7 -7.71 5.48 19.81
C ARG A 7 -7.39 6.63 20.76
N ALA A 8 -7.63 7.88 20.34
CA ALA A 8 -7.41 9.06 21.16
C ALA A 8 -8.38 9.10 22.35
N ASP A 9 -9.66 8.82 22.08
CA ASP A 9 -10.74 8.74 23.07
C ASP A 9 -10.45 7.66 24.11
N ALA A 10 -10.06 6.45 23.69
CA ALA A 10 -9.67 5.39 24.61
C ALA A 10 -8.48 5.79 25.51
N LEU A 11 -7.54 6.59 25.01
CA LEU A 11 -6.42 7.08 25.80
C LEU A 11 -6.86 8.18 26.78
N ALA A 12 -7.69 9.13 26.35
CA ALA A 12 -8.24 10.16 27.24
C ALA A 12 -9.10 9.55 28.35
N ALA A 13 -9.90 8.54 28.02
CA ALA A 13 -10.74 7.80 28.97
C ALA A 13 -9.94 6.95 29.98
N SER A 14 -8.63 6.75 29.78
CA SER A 14 -7.79 5.99 30.71
C SER A 14 -7.49 6.70 32.03
N GLY A 15 -7.86 7.98 32.14
CA GLY A 15 -7.53 8.84 33.29
C GLY A 15 -6.17 9.54 33.16
N ALA A 16 -5.51 9.43 32.01
CA ALA A 16 -4.34 10.24 31.69
C ALA A 16 -4.73 11.71 31.46
N ASP A 17 -4.02 12.65 32.09
CA ASP A 17 -4.25 14.10 31.90
C ASP A 17 -3.82 14.61 30.51
N GLY A 18 -3.13 13.77 29.73
CA GLY A 18 -2.69 14.08 28.38
C GLY A 18 -1.78 13.00 27.79
N ALA A 19 -1.45 13.16 26.51
CA ALA A 19 -0.55 12.26 25.80
C ALA A 19 0.44 13.05 24.95
N TRP A 20 1.74 12.76 25.12
CA TRP A 20 2.76 13.20 24.18
C TRP A 20 2.94 12.13 23.10
N VAL A 21 2.39 12.37 21.92
CA VAL A 21 2.57 11.51 20.75
C VAL A 21 3.75 12.01 19.92
N LEU A 22 4.83 11.23 19.86
CA LEU A 22 5.99 11.50 19.01
C LEU A 22 5.85 10.76 17.67
N ALA A 23 5.89 11.49 16.57
CA ALA A 23 5.91 10.91 15.24
C ALA A 23 7.35 10.57 14.84
N TRP A 24 7.76 9.33 15.12
CA TRP A 24 9.16 8.88 14.94
C TRP A 24 9.58 8.77 13.47
N PHE A 25 8.70 8.28 12.60
CA PHE A 25 9.05 7.90 11.22
C PHE A 25 8.79 9.00 10.19
N ARG A 26 7.59 9.57 10.19
CA ARG A 26 7.23 10.74 9.38
C ARG A 26 6.50 11.74 10.24
N SER A 27 6.82 13.03 10.07
CA SER A 27 6.14 14.09 10.81
C SER A 27 4.64 14.06 10.51
N ASN A 28 3.83 13.95 11.55
CA ASN A 28 2.38 14.18 11.49
C ASN A 28 2.00 15.59 11.97
N GLN A 29 2.98 16.45 12.23
CA GLN A 29 2.71 17.80 12.73
C GLN A 29 2.00 18.61 11.65
N GLY A 30 0.92 19.29 12.04
CA GLY A 30 0.11 20.10 11.12
C GLY A 30 -0.89 19.32 10.26
N THR A 31 -1.06 18.00 10.47
CA THR A 31 -2.11 17.23 9.79
C THR A 31 -3.45 17.30 10.51
N THR A 32 -4.54 17.10 9.77
CA THR A 32 -5.88 16.95 10.36
C THR A 32 -5.94 15.77 11.33
N SER A 33 -5.20 14.68 11.07
CA SER A 33 -5.12 13.53 11.98
C SER A 33 -4.49 13.89 13.33
N ALA A 34 -3.44 14.71 13.36
CA ALA A 34 -2.86 15.18 14.60
C ALA A 34 -3.78 16.17 15.34
N GLU A 35 -4.55 16.99 14.61
CA GLU A 35 -5.55 17.88 15.21
C GLU A 35 -6.71 17.09 15.83
N ALA A 36 -7.30 16.14 15.08
CA ALA A 36 -8.42 15.33 15.55
C ALA A 36 -8.07 14.55 16.83
N TYR A 37 -6.83 14.05 16.94
CA TYR A 37 -6.35 13.35 18.13
C TYR A 37 -6.43 14.22 19.39
N LYS A 38 -6.10 15.51 19.26
CA LYS A 38 -6.09 16.43 20.40
C LYS A 38 -7.50 16.65 20.94
N TYR A 39 -8.52 16.70 20.07
CA TYR A 39 -9.92 16.96 20.47
C TYR A 39 -10.49 15.98 21.49
N ALA A 40 -9.99 14.74 21.54
CA ALA A 40 -10.39 13.76 22.55
C ALA A 40 -9.99 14.15 24.00
N PHE A 41 -9.04 15.07 24.16
CA PHE A 41 -8.55 15.51 25.48
C PHE A 41 -9.14 16.85 25.95
N TRP A 42 -10.05 17.48 25.17
CA TRP A 42 -10.71 18.72 25.59
C TRP A 42 -11.80 18.47 26.64
N ASN A 43 -12.13 19.50 27.42
CA ASN A 43 -13.28 19.48 28.33
C ASN A 43 -14.18 20.71 28.10
N PRO A 44 -15.46 20.53 27.68
CA PRO A 44 -16.08 19.26 27.33
C PRO A 44 -15.48 18.65 26.05
N VAL A 45 -15.48 17.32 25.96
CA VAL A 45 -15.10 16.60 24.74
C VAL A 45 -16.18 16.87 23.68
N PRO A 46 -15.84 17.32 22.47
CA PRO A 46 -16.82 17.51 21.41
C PRO A 46 -17.37 16.16 20.93
N ASP A 47 -18.62 16.15 20.44
CA ASP A 47 -19.17 14.97 19.76
C ASP A 47 -18.30 14.57 18.56
N ARG A 48 -17.93 13.28 18.50
CA ARG A 48 -16.99 12.75 17.50
C ARG A 48 -17.47 13.01 16.08
N ASP A 49 -18.70 12.66 15.77
CA ASP A 49 -19.19 12.69 14.39
C ASP A 49 -19.42 14.14 13.92
N ALA A 50 -19.91 15.01 14.81
CA ALA A 50 -19.99 16.44 14.56
C ALA A 50 -18.61 17.07 14.33
N LEU A 51 -17.61 16.72 15.15
CA LEU A 51 -16.24 17.19 14.99
C LEU A 51 -15.64 16.74 13.65
N LEU A 52 -15.67 15.44 13.36
CA LEU A 52 -15.08 14.93 12.12
C LEU A 52 -15.78 15.53 10.90
N THR A 53 -17.10 15.68 10.93
CA THR A 53 -17.87 16.35 9.86
C THR A 53 -17.43 17.81 9.70
N LYS A 54 -17.25 18.55 10.80
CA LYS A 54 -16.74 19.92 10.78
C LYS A 54 -15.34 20.01 10.16
N LEU A 55 -14.44 19.08 10.52
CA LEU A 55 -13.09 19.03 9.96
C LEU A 55 -13.11 18.73 8.46
N ALA A 56 -13.92 17.77 8.03
CA ALA A 56 -14.09 17.45 6.61
C ALA A 56 -14.63 18.64 5.82
N LYS A 57 -15.64 19.35 6.35
CA LYS A 57 -16.19 20.57 5.74
C LYS A 57 -15.15 21.68 5.63
N ARG A 58 -14.30 21.85 6.64
CA ARG A 58 -13.20 22.84 6.60
C ARG A 58 -12.19 22.52 5.49
N ILE A 59 -11.85 21.25 5.31
CA ILE A 59 -10.90 20.79 4.29
C ILE A 59 -11.52 20.91 2.90
N ALA A 60 -12.73 20.41 2.74
CA ALA A 60 -13.36 20.26 1.45
C ALA A 60 -13.97 21.57 0.91
N GLY A 61 -14.39 22.49 1.80
CA GLY A 61 -14.91 23.81 1.44
C GLY A 61 -16.34 23.81 0.88
N SER A 62 -16.97 22.65 0.73
CA SER A 62 -18.38 22.45 0.33
C SER A 62 -18.99 21.29 1.13
N GLU A 63 -20.32 21.27 1.27
CA GLU A 63 -21.02 20.21 2.03
C GLU A 63 -20.96 18.87 1.28
N GLU A 64 -21.15 18.91 -0.04
CA GLU A 64 -21.12 17.74 -0.91
C GLU A 64 -19.76 17.06 -0.87
N ALA A 65 -18.66 17.82 -1.02
CA ALA A 65 -17.32 17.25 -0.93
C ALA A 65 -16.99 16.76 0.48
N ALA A 66 -17.49 17.43 1.53
CA ALA A 66 -17.27 17.04 2.92
C ALA A 66 -17.90 15.68 3.23
N LEU A 67 -19.12 15.42 2.73
CA LEU A 67 -19.79 14.14 2.86
C LEU A 67 -18.94 13.01 2.27
N HIS A 68 -18.41 13.23 1.07
CA HIS A 68 -17.57 12.26 0.38
C HIS A 68 -16.21 12.06 1.07
N LEU A 69 -15.56 13.13 1.54
CA LEU A 69 -14.33 13.04 2.33
C LEU A 69 -14.56 12.28 3.65
N ARG A 70 -15.70 12.50 4.33
CA ARG A 70 -16.05 11.73 5.52
C ARG A 70 -16.22 10.24 5.25
N ARG A 71 -16.86 9.88 4.14
CA ARG A 71 -16.98 8.48 3.71
C ARG A 71 -15.62 7.86 3.41
N ALA A 72 -14.74 8.60 2.72
CA ALA A 72 -13.37 8.15 2.48
C ALA A 72 -12.64 7.82 3.80
N TRP A 73 -12.75 8.69 4.80
CA TRP A 73 -12.16 8.44 6.12
C TRP A 73 -12.74 7.23 6.85
N GLN A 74 -14.02 6.92 6.66
CA GLN A 74 -14.66 5.72 7.21
C GLN A 74 -14.07 4.47 6.56
N HIS A 75 -14.02 4.42 5.23
CA HIS A 75 -13.43 3.31 4.49
C HIS A 75 -11.95 3.08 4.79
N VAL A 76 -11.15 4.16 4.93
CA VAL A 76 -9.77 4.02 5.42
C VAL A 76 -9.72 3.39 6.82
N SER A 77 -10.67 3.74 7.70
CA SER A 77 -10.73 3.18 9.06
C SER A 77 -11.15 1.71 9.07
N GLU A 78 -12.05 1.31 8.16
CA GLU A 78 -12.47 -0.08 7.90
C GLU A 78 -11.35 -0.94 7.32
N ALA A 79 -10.40 -0.33 6.59
CA ALA A 79 -9.23 -1.03 6.05
C ALA A 79 -8.22 -1.46 7.13
N ILE A 80 -8.03 -0.67 8.19
CA ILE A 80 -7.00 -0.91 9.21
C ILE A 80 -7.13 -2.29 9.91
N PRO A 81 -8.31 -2.77 10.35
CA PRO A 81 -8.44 -4.10 10.95
C PRO A 81 -7.93 -5.26 10.07
N TRP A 82 -7.82 -5.05 8.76
CA TRP A 82 -7.30 -6.08 7.84
C TRP A 82 -5.78 -6.16 7.81
N SER A 83 -5.05 -5.26 8.46
CA SER A 83 -3.60 -5.40 8.62
C SER A 83 -3.30 -6.65 9.47
N PRO A 84 -2.72 -7.72 8.89
CA PRO A 84 -2.67 -9.03 9.54
C PRO A 84 -1.60 -9.14 10.62
N GLU A 85 -0.68 -8.18 10.66
CA GLU A 85 0.47 -8.19 11.55
C GLU A 85 0.92 -6.77 11.88
N LEU A 86 1.79 -6.65 12.88
CA LEU A 86 2.59 -5.44 13.05
C LEU A 86 3.63 -5.40 11.92
N PRO A 87 3.58 -4.40 11.02
CA PRO A 87 4.55 -4.29 9.94
C PRO A 87 6.00 -4.27 10.44
N PRO A 88 6.93 -4.96 9.75
CA PRO A 88 8.34 -4.80 10.01
C PRO A 88 8.75 -3.39 9.60
N TYR A 89 9.56 -2.73 10.43
CA TYR A 89 10.04 -1.40 10.11
C TYR A 89 10.99 -1.42 8.91
N PHE A 90 10.82 -0.46 7.99
CA PHE A 90 11.73 -0.20 6.87
C PHE A 90 11.92 -1.33 5.84
N LEU A 91 11.02 -2.31 5.81
CA LEU A 91 11.21 -3.54 5.04
C LEU A 91 10.03 -3.81 4.12
N GLY A 92 10.32 -4.25 2.90
CA GLY A 92 9.36 -4.79 1.94
C GLY A 92 8.28 -3.78 1.51
N PRO A 93 7.13 -4.28 1.02
CA PRO A 93 6.01 -3.43 0.62
C PRO A 93 5.43 -2.62 1.78
N TYR A 94 5.71 -2.99 3.02
CA TYR A 94 5.26 -2.27 4.23
C TYR A 94 5.81 -0.86 4.32
N TYR A 95 7.06 -0.69 3.91
CA TYR A 95 7.76 0.58 3.92
C TYR A 95 7.82 1.23 2.55
N LEU A 96 8.14 0.43 1.53
CA LEU A 96 8.33 0.89 0.16
C LEU A 96 7.00 1.11 -0.57
N GLY A 97 5.91 0.47 -0.13
CA GLY A 97 4.63 0.51 -0.83
C GLY A 97 4.79 0.11 -2.29
N PRO A 98 4.23 0.90 -3.25
CA PRO A 98 4.36 0.66 -4.69
C PRO A 98 5.79 0.64 -5.23
N ILE A 99 6.77 1.14 -4.47
CA ILE A 99 8.19 1.11 -4.84
C ILE A 99 8.75 -0.31 -4.71
N HIS A 100 8.20 -1.14 -3.83
CA HIS A 100 8.74 -2.47 -3.53
C HIS A 100 8.85 -3.29 -4.82
N PRO A 101 10.05 -3.76 -5.18
CA PRO A 101 10.23 -4.52 -6.42
C PRO A 101 9.57 -5.89 -6.31
N MET A 102 8.89 -6.31 -7.38
CA MET A 102 8.26 -7.63 -7.44
C MET A 102 9.06 -8.52 -8.40
N PHE A 103 9.83 -9.43 -7.79
CA PHE A 103 10.67 -10.39 -8.50
C PHE A 103 9.92 -11.70 -8.68
N ALA A 104 9.74 -12.12 -9.93
CA ALA A 104 9.19 -13.43 -10.24
C ALA A 104 10.30 -14.48 -10.35
N ASP A 105 11.45 -14.11 -10.93
CA ASP A 105 12.63 -14.96 -11.00
C ASP A 105 13.40 -14.99 -9.66
N PRO A 106 13.42 -16.13 -8.92
CA PRO A 106 14.17 -16.24 -7.67
C PRO A 106 15.69 -16.28 -7.87
N ASP A 107 16.16 -16.62 -9.07
CA ASP A 107 17.59 -16.74 -9.40
C ASP A 107 18.11 -15.50 -10.16
N GLY A 108 17.22 -14.53 -10.45
CA GLY A 108 17.54 -13.30 -11.16
C GLY A 108 18.32 -12.28 -10.31
N GLU A 109 19.11 -11.43 -10.98
CA GLU A 109 19.81 -10.33 -10.32
C GLU A 109 18.85 -9.21 -9.94
N ILE A 110 18.89 -8.81 -8.66
CA ILE A 110 18.12 -7.68 -8.14
C ILE A 110 18.84 -6.38 -8.54
N PRO A 111 18.18 -5.41 -9.19
CA PRO A 111 18.82 -4.15 -9.55
C PRO A 111 19.41 -3.43 -8.33
N ASP A 112 20.64 -2.90 -8.47
CA ASP A 112 21.40 -2.27 -7.38
C ASP A 112 20.63 -1.16 -6.66
N CYS A 113 19.76 -0.44 -7.37
CA CYS A 113 18.94 0.63 -6.81
C CYS A 113 17.97 0.17 -5.71
N PHE A 114 17.62 -1.12 -5.67
CA PHE A 114 16.79 -1.71 -4.61
C PHE A 114 17.62 -2.30 -3.46
N GLN A 115 18.94 -2.49 -3.63
CA GLN A 115 19.80 -3.15 -2.65
C GLN A 115 20.23 -2.26 -1.47
N ALA A 116 19.65 -1.06 -1.34
CA ALA A 116 19.92 -0.17 -0.22
C ALA A 116 19.50 -0.80 1.12
N LYS A 117 20.23 -0.45 2.18
CA LYS A 117 20.00 -0.94 3.54
C LYS A 117 19.68 0.21 4.49
N SER A 118 18.79 -0.06 5.44
CA SER A 118 18.59 0.77 6.63
C SER A 118 19.51 0.28 7.75
N GLU A 119 19.42 0.91 8.91
CA GLU A 119 20.04 0.45 10.16
C GLU A 119 19.56 -0.96 10.59
N PHE A 120 18.45 -1.47 10.00
CA PHE A 120 17.81 -2.72 10.42
C PHE A 120 17.99 -3.88 9.42
N ALA A 121 17.99 -3.62 8.11
CA ALA A 121 18.16 -4.65 7.06
C ALA A 121 18.17 -4.00 5.65
N GLY A 122 18.21 -4.82 4.60
CA GLY A 122 17.80 -4.41 3.25
C GLY A 122 16.34 -3.95 3.23
N HIS A 123 15.99 -3.02 2.33
CA HIS A 123 14.65 -2.44 2.29
C HIS A 123 13.59 -3.30 1.61
N PHE A 124 13.96 -4.41 0.95
CA PHE A 124 13.03 -5.24 0.18
C PHE A 124 12.91 -6.66 0.76
N LEU A 125 11.80 -7.31 0.41
CA LEU A 125 11.56 -8.73 0.64
C LEU A 125 11.54 -9.49 -0.68
N THR A 126 12.05 -10.72 -0.65
CA THR A 126 11.92 -11.71 -1.74
C THR A 126 10.86 -12.77 -1.43
N GLU A 127 10.51 -12.96 -0.16
CA GLU A 127 9.51 -13.93 0.30
C GLU A 127 8.39 -13.25 1.10
N ALA A 128 7.19 -13.83 1.02
CA ALA A 128 6.07 -13.48 1.89
C ALA A 128 6.39 -13.83 3.35
N ARG A 129 5.80 -13.10 4.29
CA ARG A 129 5.95 -13.35 5.73
C ARG A 129 4.70 -14.06 6.26
N GLY A 130 4.87 -14.80 7.35
CA GLY A 130 3.76 -15.50 8.01
C GLY A 130 3.08 -16.53 7.11
N ASP A 131 1.78 -16.71 7.32
CA ASP A 131 0.94 -17.53 6.44
C ASP A 131 0.55 -16.69 5.22
N ALA A 132 1.21 -16.95 4.09
CA ALA A 132 1.07 -16.15 2.88
C ALA A 132 -0.39 -16.13 2.34
N GLU A 133 -1.13 -17.22 2.50
CA GLU A 133 -2.51 -17.30 2.03
C GLU A 133 -3.45 -16.46 2.91
N VAL A 134 -3.30 -16.57 4.22
CA VAL A 134 -4.09 -15.77 5.18
C VAL A 134 -3.75 -14.29 5.04
N PHE A 135 -2.46 -13.95 5.01
CA PHE A 135 -2.01 -12.56 4.95
C PHE A 135 -2.35 -11.94 3.59
N GLY A 136 -2.21 -12.68 2.49
CA GLY A 136 -2.62 -12.25 1.16
C GLY A 136 -4.11 -11.89 1.09
N ARG A 137 -4.99 -12.72 1.67
CA ARG A 137 -6.43 -12.40 1.79
C ARG A 137 -6.69 -11.14 2.61
N CYS A 138 -6.01 -11.00 3.74
CA CYS A 138 -6.10 -9.81 4.58
C CYS A 138 -5.73 -8.54 3.80
N TYR A 139 -4.59 -8.52 3.10
CA TYR A 139 -4.20 -7.38 2.27
C TYR A 139 -5.15 -7.12 1.10
N ARG A 140 -5.75 -8.17 0.51
CA ARG A 140 -6.76 -7.99 -0.54
C ARG A 140 -8.04 -7.33 0.00
N ASN A 141 -8.51 -7.73 1.19
CA ASN A 141 -9.64 -7.07 1.83
C ASN A 141 -9.34 -5.62 2.22
N MET A 142 -8.10 -5.37 2.68
CA MET A 142 -7.61 -4.03 2.95
C MET A 142 -7.61 -3.15 1.70
N GLU A 143 -7.14 -3.69 0.57
CA GLU A 143 -7.16 -3.03 -0.74
C GLU A 143 -8.58 -2.70 -1.19
N HIS A 144 -9.53 -3.63 -1.08
CA HIS A 144 -10.93 -3.38 -1.43
C HIS A 144 -11.55 -2.24 -0.60
N ALA A 145 -11.32 -2.21 0.71
CA ALA A 145 -11.81 -1.11 1.55
C ALA A 145 -11.18 0.24 1.15
N LEU A 146 -9.88 0.25 0.83
CA LEU A 146 -9.18 1.46 0.39
C LEU A 146 -9.62 1.91 -1.02
N MET A 147 -10.00 0.98 -1.90
CA MET A 147 -10.59 1.32 -3.19
C MET A 147 -11.89 2.12 -3.02
N GLU A 148 -12.76 1.73 -2.08
CA GLU A 148 -13.97 2.51 -1.78
C GLU A 148 -13.65 3.90 -1.21
N ALA A 149 -12.56 4.02 -0.44
CA ALA A 149 -12.06 5.33 -0.01
C ALA A 149 -11.63 6.21 -1.20
N VAL A 150 -10.90 5.64 -2.17
CA VAL A 150 -10.47 6.35 -3.38
C VAL A 150 -11.69 6.78 -4.22
N LYS A 151 -12.68 5.90 -4.42
CA LYS A 151 -13.94 6.25 -5.12
C LYS A 151 -14.66 7.41 -4.43
N ALA A 152 -14.71 7.41 -3.10
CA ALA A 152 -15.29 8.52 -2.35
C ALA A 152 -14.48 9.82 -2.54
N LEU A 153 -13.15 9.76 -2.60
CA LEU A 153 -12.31 10.94 -2.88
C LEU A 153 -12.49 11.46 -4.30
N ASP A 154 -12.62 10.58 -5.30
CA ASP A 154 -12.95 10.96 -6.67
C ASP A 154 -14.29 11.71 -6.72
N ALA A 155 -15.31 11.22 -6.01
CA ALA A 155 -16.60 11.90 -5.90
C ALA A 155 -16.52 13.22 -5.11
N ALA A 156 -15.61 13.37 -4.15
CA ALA A 156 -15.37 14.65 -3.48
C ALA A 156 -14.73 15.66 -4.43
N SER A 157 -13.75 15.22 -5.23
CA SER A 157 -12.85 16.08 -6.02
C SER A 157 -13.58 17.04 -6.97
N ILE A 158 -14.70 16.62 -7.55
CA ILE A 158 -15.50 17.42 -8.49
C ILE A 158 -16.16 18.63 -7.82
N HIS A 159 -16.30 18.61 -6.50
CA HIS A 159 -16.97 19.63 -5.68
C HIS A 159 -15.99 20.49 -4.87
N ILE A 160 -14.68 20.28 -5.00
CA ILE A 160 -13.65 21.02 -4.24
C ILE A 160 -13.43 22.40 -4.86
N PRO A 161 -13.71 23.50 -4.14
CA PRO A 161 -13.38 24.84 -4.60
C PRO A 161 -11.86 25.00 -4.76
N HIS A 162 -11.42 25.81 -5.72
CA HIS A 162 -9.99 26.02 -6.00
C HIS A 162 -9.17 26.36 -4.74
N ARG A 163 -9.70 27.22 -3.86
CA ARG A 163 -9.04 27.63 -2.60
C ARG A 163 -8.80 26.48 -1.60
N CYS A 164 -9.52 25.37 -1.71
CA CYS A 164 -9.46 24.23 -0.81
C CYS A 164 -8.65 23.07 -1.39
N ARG A 165 -8.24 23.14 -2.67
CA ARG A 165 -7.59 22.04 -3.39
C ARG A 165 -6.35 21.50 -2.68
N ALA A 166 -5.42 22.37 -2.30
CA ALA A 166 -4.18 21.94 -1.65
C ALA A 166 -4.42 21.24 -0.30
N VAL A 167 -5.40 21.70 0.49
CA VAL A 167 -5.73 21.09 1.78
C VAL A 167 -6.43 19.73 1.58
N PHE A 168 -7.30 19.63 0.56
CA PHE A 168 -7.92 18.36 0.18
C PHE A 168 -6.89 17.36 -0.35
N GLU A 169 -5.98 17.79 -1.22
CA GLU A 169 -4.90 16.95 -1.76
C GLU A 169 -3.99 16.39 -0.65
N ALA A 170 -3.83 17.13 0.44
CA ALA A 170 -3.08 16.66 1.60
C ALA A 170 -3.71 15.45 2.31
N GLU A 171 -5.01 15.20 2.13
CA GLU A 171 -5.75 14.02 2.60
C GLU A 171 -5.91 12.95 1.50
N ASP A 172 -6.14 13.39 0.26
CA ASP A 172 -6.36 12.53 -0.91
C ASP A 172 -5.11 11.73 -1.28
N LEU A 173 -3.97 12.39 -1.47
CA LEU A 173 -2.75 11.75 -1.97
C LEU A 173 -2.22 10.65 -1.02
N PRO A 174 -2.14 10.85 0.31
CA PRO A 174 -1.78 9.77 1.22
C PRO A 174 -2.77 8.60 1.22
N THR A 175 -4.07 8.88 1.04
CA THR A 175 -5.08 7.81 0.95
C THR A 175 -4.90 6.97 -0.32
N ARG A 176 -4.65 7.61 -1.46
CA ARG A 176 -4.33 6.92 -2.72
C ARG A 176 -3.04 6.13 -2.61
N TRP A 177 -2.00 6.70 -2.01
CA TRP A 177 -0.75 5.98 -1.75
C TRP A 177 -0.99 4.73 -0.89
N PHE A 178 -1.85 4.83 0.12
CA PHE A 178 -2.17 3.70 0.99
C PHE A 178 -2.94 2.61 0.24
N TYR A 179 -3.88 2.98 -0.62
CA TYR A 179 -4.55 2.06 -1.54
C TYR A 179 -3.53 1.31 -2.41
N HIS A 180 -2.65 2.05 -3.11
CA HIS A 180 -1.62 1.43 -3.96
C HIS A 180 -0.66 0.54 -3.17
N THR A 181 -0.34 0.92 -1.92
CA THR A 181 0.46 0.12 -0.99
C THR A 181 -0.22 -1.21 -0.66
N ALA A 182 -1.52 -1.19 -0.31
CA ALA A 182 -2.26 -2.41 -0.01
C ALA A 182 -2.38 -3.33 -1.25
N ARG A 183 -2.57 -2.75 -2.44
CA ARG A 183 -2.57 -3.48 -3.71
C ARG A 183 -1.23 -4.16 -3.98
N THR A 184 -0.11 -3.46 -3.78
CA THR A 184 1.23 -4.06 -3.88
C THR A 184 1.45 -5.19 -2.88
N HIS A 185 0.98 -5.06 -1.63
CA HIS A 185 1.06 -6.17 -0.67
C HIS A 185 0.29 -7.39 -1.17
N ALA A 186 -0.97 -7.20 -1.57
CA ALA A 186 -1.80 -8.30 -2.03
C ALA A 186 -1.16 -9.01 -3.25
N ASN A 187 -0.63 -8.24 -4.20
CA ASN A 187 0.06 -8.77 -5.38
C ASN A 187 1.37 -9.47 -5.02
N PHE A 188 2.17 -8.91 -4.12
CA PHE A 188 3.42 -9.52 -3.67
C PHE A 188 3.17 -10.89 -3.02
N TYR A 189 2.21 -10.97 -2.09
CA TYR A 189 1.87 -12.21 -1.41
C TYR A 189 1.37 -13.29 -2.37
N GLU A 190 0.47 -12.91 -3.28
CA GLU A 190 -0.05 -13.82 -4.29
C GLU A 190 1.05 -14.28 -5.27
N SER A 191 1.91 -13.37 -5.70
CA SER A 191 3.07 -13.65 -6.54
C SER A 191 4.04 -14.65 -5.88
N CYS A 192 4.36 -14.46 -4.59
CA CYS A 192 5.18 -15.41 -3.84
C CYS A 192 4.55 -16.81 -3.79
N MET A 193 3.24 -16.92 -3.54
CA MET A 193 2.57 -18.22 -3.53
C MET A 193 2.60 -18.91 -4.90
N LEU A 194 2.34 -18.17 -5.97
CA LEU A 194 2.36 -18.69 -7.34
C LEU A 194 3.77 -19.11 -7.74
N ARG A 195 4.79 -18.30 -7.44
CA ARG A 195 6.21 -18.64 -7.62
C ARG A 195 6.57 -19.92 -6.90
N ASN A 196 6.28 -19.98 -5.60
CA ASN A 196 6.68 -21.10 -4.74
C ASN A 196 5.94 -22.39 -5.10
N THR A 197 4.84 -22.30 -5.86
CA THR A 197 4.15 -23.47 -6.43
C THR A 197 4.72 -23.85 -7.80
N LEU A 198 4.86 -22.90 -8.72
CA LEU A 198 5.20 -23.15 -10.12
C LEU A 198 6.69 -23.44 -10.35
N VAL A 199 7.58 -22.74 -9.65
CA VAL A 199 9.03 -22.90 -9.86
C VAL A 199 9.49 -24.32 -9.53
N PRO A 200 9.11 -24.93 -8.38
CA PRO A 200 9.45 -26.32 -8.10
C PRO A 200 8.89 -27.30 -9.14
N ILE A 201 7.64 -27.11 -9.58
CA ILE A 201 7.02 -27.97 -10.60
C ILE A 201 7.84 -27.92 -11.89
N SER A 202 8.30 -26.74 -12.32
CA SER A 202 9.08 -26.60 -13.56
C SER A 202 10.39 -27.40 -13.56
N LYS A 203 10.98 -27.63 -12.37
CA LYS A 203 12.22 -28.40 -12.16
C LYS A 203 12.01 -29.92 -12.15
N ASN A 204 10.76 -30.41 -12.14
CA ASN A 204 10.48 -31.86 -12.15
C ASN A 204 10.52 -32.44 -13.57
N ASP A 205 11.24 -33.55 -13.74
CA ASP A 205 11.43 -34.22 -15.04
C ASP A 205 10.15 -34.89 -15.59
N SER A 206 9.23 -35.29 -14.71
CA SER A 206 7.95 -35.90 -15.10
C SER A 206 6.77 -35.14 -14.48
N LYS A 207 5.81 -34.75 -15.31
CA LYS A 207 4.62 -34.01 -14.91
C LYS A 207 3.38 -34.75 -15.40
N THR A 208 2.38 -34.91 -14.54
CA THR A 208 1.10 -35.48 -14.96
C THR A 208 0.29 -34.45 -15.76
N PRO A 209 -0.62 -34.88 -16.66
CA PRO A 209 -1.49 -33.96 -17.40
C PRO A 209 -2.31 -33.04 -16.48
N ARG A 210 -2.67 -33.51 -15.28
CA ARG A 210 -3.37 -32.73 -14.26
C ARG A 210 -2.49 -31.62 -13.68
N GLU A 211 -1.22 -31.92 -13.38
CA GLU A 211 -0.26 -30.93 -12.89
C GLU A 211 0.02 -29.87 -13.97
N THR A 212 0.18 -30.26 -15.23
CA THR A 212 0.36 -29.32 -16.35
C THR A 212 -0.86 -28.40 -16.52
N ALA A 213 -2.08 -28.94 -16.44
CA ALA A 213 -3.30 -28.13 -16.57
C ALA A 213 -3.46 -27.13 -15.43
N GLU A 214 -3.18 -27.53 -14.19
CA GLU A 214 -3.24 -26.64 -13.02
C GLU A 214 -2.11 -25.60 -13.07
N ALA A 215 -0.91 -26.00 -13.47
CA ALA A 215 0.22 -25.09 -13.64
C ALA A 215 -0.07 -24.02 -14.70
N GLN A 216 -0.72 -24.36 -15.81
CA GLN A 216 -1.14 -23.39 -16.82
C GLN A 216 -2.10 -22.34 -16.24
N LYS A 217 -3.11 -22.79 -15.48
CA LYS A 217 -4.07 -21.89 -14.85
C LYS A 217 -3.40 -20.94 -13.86
N GLN A 218 -2.48 -21.46 -13.05
CA GLN A 218 -1.72 -20.65 -12.08
C GLN A 218 -0.75 -19.69 -12.77
N LEU A 219 -0.15 -20.10 -13.89
CA LEU A 219 0.72 -19.23 -14.69
C LEU A 219 -0.05 -18.04 -15.26
N GLU A 220 -1.25 -18.26 -15.81
CA GLU A 220 -2.11 -17.17 -16.27
C GLU A 220 -2.55 -16.26 -15.14
N ARG A 221 -2.84 -16.83 -13.96
CA ARG A 221 -3.12 -16.03 -12.77
C ARG A 221 -1.91 -15.19 -12.37
N TRP A 222 -0.70 -15.74 -12.45
CA TRP A 222 0.52 -15.02 -12.12
C TRP A 222 0.78 -13.88 -13.08
N ARG A 223 0.61 -14.11 -14.39
CA ARG A 223 0.65 -13.06 -15.41
C ARG A 223 -0.29 -11.91 -15.06
N ALA A 224 -1.55 -12.21 -14.73
CA ALA A 224 -2.52 -11.20 -14.34
C ALA A 224 -2.10 -10.41 -13.08
N VAL A 225 -1.48 -11.06 -12.09
CA VAL A 225 -0.94 -10.39 -10.89
C VAL A 225 0.21 -9.44 -11.22
N LEU A 226 1.13 -9.86 -12.10
CA LEU A 226 2.25 -9.01 -12.52
C LEU A 226 1.76 -7.82 -13.38
N GLU A 227 0.76 -8.02 -14.23
CA GLU A 227 0.10 -6.96 -15.00
C GLU A 227 -0.63 -5.97 -14.09
N ASP A 228 -1.38 -6.47 -13.10
CA ASP A 228 -2.05 -5.65 -12.09
C ASP A 228 -1.05 -4.77 -11.33
N GLU A 229 0.09 -5.32 -10.94
CA GLU A 229 1.12 -4.54 -10.23
C GLU A 229 1.82 -3.52 -11.14
N ARG A 230 1.96 -3.83 -12.43
CA ARG A 230 2.49 -2.89 -13.42
C ARG A 230 1.56 -1.69 -13.56
N GLU A 231 0.26 -1.92 -13.66
CA GLU A 231 -0.75 -0.85 -13.67
C GLU A 231 -0.75 -0.06 -12.35
N ASN A 232 -0.70 -0.76 -11.22
CA ASN A 232 -0.64 -0.15 -9.89
C ASN A 232 0.58 0.78 -9.74
N THR A 233 1.75 0.29 -10.14
CA THR A 233 3.02 1.04 -10.11
C THR A 233 2.93 2.26 -11.02
N GLN A 234 2.41 2.10 -12.25
CA GLN A 234 2.26 3.19 -13.20
C GLN A 234 1.33 4.30 -12.68
N ALA A 235 0.23 3.94 -12.01
CA ALA A 235 -0.68 4.90 -11.40
C ALA A 235 -0.03 5.63 -10.21
N ALA A 236 0.73 4.91 -9.37
CA ALA A 236 1.36 5.45 -8.17
C ALA A 236 2.47 6.50 -8.46
N ILE A 237 3.13 6.45 -9.63
CA ILE A 237 4.17 7.43 -10.01
C ILE A 237 3.63 8.87 -9.98
N SER A 238 2.43 9.10 -10.51
CA SER A 238 1.81 10.44 -10.51
C SER A 238 1.47 10.91 -9.09
N ILE A 239 1.14 9.97 -8.20
CA ILE A 239 0.77 10.27 -6.81
C ILE A 239 2.00 10.74 -6.03
N VAL A 240 3.10 9.97 -6.06
CA VAL A 240 4.32 10.35 -5.33
C VAL A 240 4.94 11.64 -5.87
N GLY A 241 4.84 11.87 -7.19
CA GLY A 241 5.36 13.09 -7.82
C GLY A 241 4.63 14.37 -7.38
N LYS A 242 3.42 14.26 -6.83
CA LYS A 242 2.62 15.39 -6.32
C LYS A 242 2.83 15.68 -4.84
N ASP A 243 3.41 14.75 -4.09
CA ASP A 243 3.56 14.87 -2.64
C ASP A 243 4.88 14.27 -2.16
N SER A 244 5.85 15.13 -1.89
CA SER A 244 7.19 14.75 -1.41
C SER A 244 7.17 14.05 -0.05
N ARG A 245 6.07 14.14 0.71
CA ARG A 245 5.88 13.41 1.97
C ARG A 245 5.67 11.91 1.75
N LEU A 246 5.37 11.49 0.52
CA LEU A 246 5.19 10.08 0.16
C LEU A 246 6.50 9.43 -0.32
N ASP A 247 7.44 10.24 -0.81
CA ASP A 247 8.74 9.73 -1.24
C ASP A 247 9.52 9.20 -0.03
N VAL A 248 10.01 7.96 -0.09
CA VAL A 248 10.83 7.37 0.98
C VAL A 248 12.21 8.01 1.04
N HIS A 249 12.73 8.50 -0.09
CA HIS A 249 14.03 9.17 -0.17
C HIS A 249 14.13 10.41 0.73
N THR A 250 13.00 11.06 1.02
CA THR A 250 12.94 12.27 1.87
C THR A 250 12.98 11.96 3.37
N THR A 251 13.08 10.69 3.75
CA THR A 251 13.18 10.24 5.15
C THR A 251 14.60 9.85 5.52
N ARG A 252 14.91 9.82 6.82
CA ARG A 252 16.23 9.40 7.32
C ARG A 252 16.62 8.00 6.80
N ASP A 253 15.74 7.02 6.97
CA ASP A 253 16.03 5.63 6.62
C ASP A 253 15.97 5.37 5.11
N GLY A 254 15.13 6.12 4.38
CA GLY A 254 15.05 6.01 2.93
C GLY A 254 16.05 6.87 2.16
N ALA A 255 16.84 7.75 2.79
CA ALA A 255 17.81 8.61 2.11
C ALA A 255 18.89 7.82 1.34
N ALA A 256 19.13 6.56 1.72
CA ALA A 256 20.03 5.65 1.02
C ALA A 256 19.43 5.03 -0.25
N LEU A 257 18.11 5.14 -0.44
CA LEU A 257 17.42 4.74 -1.67
C LEU A 257 17.41 5.90 -2.65
N GLU A 258 17.20 5.60 -3.93
CA GLU A 258 16.89 6.62 -4.93
C GLU A 258 15.46 7.18 -4.76
N GLN A 259 15.15 8.26 -5.48
CA GLN A 259 13.81 8.83 -5.49
C GLN A 259 12.74 7.81 -5.90
N ALA A 260 11.57 7.87 -5.27
CA ALA A 260 10.50 6.90 -5.47
C ALA A 260 10.09 6.73 -6.95
N ALA A 261 10.01 7.83 -7.70
CA ALA A 261 9.66 7.78 -9.13
C ALA A 261 10.71 7.02 -9.96
N TYR A 262 12.00 7.24 -9.69
CA TYR A 262 13.09 6.52 -10.35
C TYR A 262 13.01 5.02 -10.06
N LEU A 263 12.82 4.64 -8.79
CA LEU A 263 12.69 3.24 -8.40
C LEU A 263 11.46 2.58 -9.03
N MET A 264 10.32 3.27 -9.09
CA MET A 264 9.13 2.73 -9.75
C MET A 264 9.32 2.56 -11.26
N HIS A 265 10.06 3.44 -11.94
CA HIS A 265 10.43 3.21 -13.35
C HIS A 265 11.33 1.97 -13.54
N ASN A 266 12.28 1.75 -12.63
CA ASN A 266 13.08 0.51 -12.64
C ASN A 266 12.23 -0.73 -12.35
N LYS A 267 11.26 -0.63 -11.43
CA LYS A 267 10.28 -1.70 -11.19
C LYS A 267 9.43 -2.00 -12.42
N LEU A 268 9.01 -0.98 -13.18
CA LEU A 268 8.27 -1.20 -14.44
C LEU A 268 9.11 -1.96 -15.46
N ALA A 269 10.40 -1.63 -15.60
CA ALA A 269 11.31 -2.38 -16.45
C ALA A 269 11.51 -3.83 -15.98
N LEU A 270 11.62 -4.04 -14.65
CA LEU A 270 11.66 -5.37 -14.04
C LEU A 270 10.38 -6.16 -14.37
N LEU A 271 9.20 -5.62 -14.11
CA LEU A 271 7.92 -6.28 -14.39
C LEU A 271 7.76 -6.62 -15.88
N ASP A 272 8.20 -5.72 -16.76
CA ASP A 272 8.24 -5.97 -18.21
C ASP A 272 9.14 -7.17 -18.56
N HIS A 273 10.31 -7.29 -17.93
CA HIS A 273 11.17 -8.46 -18.08
C HIS A 273 10.50 -9.73 -17.56
N GLU A 274 9.91 -9.69 -16.36
CA GLU A 274 9.23 -10.85 -15.78
C GLU A 274 8.10 -11.36 -16.69
N LEU A 275 7.29 -10.45 -17.24
CA LEU A 275 6.16 -10.76 -18.11
C LEU A 275 6.57 -11.29 -19.50
N LYS A 276 7.69 -10.79 -20.05
CA LYS A 276 8.11 -11.04 -21.43
C LYS A 276 9.21 -12.08 -21.57
N VAL A 277 9.97 -12.34 -20.51
CA VAL A 277 11.13 -13.25 -20.52
C VAL A 277 10.94 -14.39 -19.53
N PHE A 278 10.77 -14.08 -18.25
CA PHE A 278 10.73 -15.12 -17.21
C PHE A 278 9.47 -15.99 -17.29
N LEU A 279 8.26 -15.42 -17.27
CA LEU A 279 7.03 -16.21 -17.32
C LEU A 279 6.92 -17.06 -18.61
N PRO A 280 7.26 -16.56 -19.81
CA PRO A 280 7.33 -17.41 -21.00
C PRO A 280 8.35 -18.55 -20.88
N SER A 281 9.56 -18.29 -20.36
CA SER A 281 10.56 -19.34 -20.13
C SER A 281 10.06 -20.40 -19.15
N LEU A 282 9.34 -19.98 -18.11
CA LEU A 282 8.73 -20.90 -17.15
C LEU A 282 7.62 -21.73 -17.80
N ALA A 283 6.81 -21.12 -18.67
CA ALA A 283 5.76 -21.81 -19.42
C ALA A 283 6.32 -22.97 -20.25
N GLU A 284 7.42 -22.73 -20.98
CA GLU A 284 8.10 -23.76 -21.79
C GLU A 284 8.51 -24.96 -20.93
N LYS A 285 9.09 -24.70 -19.75
CA LYS A 285 9.51 -25.75 -18.79
C LYS A 285 8.33 -26.50 -18.15
N LEU A 286 7.19 -25.83 -17.98
CA LEU A 286 5.98 -26.41 -17.40
C LEU A 286 5.22 -27.29 -18.39
N VAL A 287 5.29 -26.98 -19.68
CA VAL A 287 4.60 -27.73 -20.73
C VAL A 287 5.40 -28.94 -21.21
N LEU A 288 6.74 -28.91 -21.13
CA LEU A 288 7.67 -29.83 -21.81
C LEU A 288 7.37 -29.85 -23.33
N GLU A 289 8.37 -29.47 -24.13
CA GLU A 289 8.29 -29.35 -25.58
C GLU A 289 7.45 -30.46 -26.25
N LYS A 290 6.61 -30.03 -27.19
CA LYS A 290 5.72 -30.84 -28.05
C LYS A 290 6.26 -32.22 -28.44
#